data_AF-A0A6V8KJ96-F1
#
_entry.id   AF-A0A6V8KJ96-F1
#
_cell.length_a   1.000
_cell.length_b   1.000
_cell.length_c   1.000
_cell.angle_alpha   90.00
_cell.angle_beta   90.00
_cell.angle_gamma   90.00
#
_symmetry.space_group_name_H-M   'P 1'
#
loop_
_entity.id
_entity.type
_entity.pdbx_description
1 polymer ?
#
loop_
_entity_poly.entity_id
_entity_poly.type
_entity_poly.pdbx_seq_one_letter_code
_entity_poly.pdbx_strand_id
1 'polypeptide(L)'
;MTRFCEPAPQLVGTRFWLPPEPFEFGWETAVGCNSMRCDRCRQVVRSEARPDGVRHYRCACQEKDVVWQYRIGDEPDDLYAPFTGWACEGHPDFRLPATLDGVRLDHDTDWGALAGSAIRRPPFVPPGLDGDVVWLVRLHRLLDAEGPRLSRAVAGLLDSDDPVLVRGALDFFLDEDGAAGGERVTAMVVERRAWLSETPDPRYPSDPLLDTAAELLFARLSIAADTGEPADREVLGAAKRLALTGAGPHDAPLALGVADPDWLWAHAGDLVRAHEEWAGMLVYAVADASAEVRRRVVTEAAGIAPDRVRRAVGQHVPEPERGALLAAIDAAAP
;
A
#
# COMPACT_ATOMS: atom_id res chain seq x y z
N MET A 1 -25.67 -16.51 -1.14
CA MET A 1 -24.72 -16.67 -2.26
C MET A 1 -24.50 -15.29 -2.84
N THR A 2 -23.38 -14.67 -2.47
CA THR A 2 -22.99 -13.33 -2.93
C THR A 2 -22.81 -13.36 -4.44
N ARG A 3 -23.64 -12.61 -5.17
CA ARG A 3 -23.62 -12.48 -6.65
C ARG A 3 -22.62 -11.41 -7.12
N PHE A 4 -21.90 -10.82 -6.18
CA PHE A 4 -20.98 -9.70 -6.35
C PHE A 4 -19.74 -9.96 -5.50
N CYS A 5 -18.64 -9.38 -5.92
CA CYS A 5 -17.41 -9.39 -5.14
C CYS A 5 -17.42 -8.14 -4.23
N GLU A 6 -17.17 -8.30 -2.94
CA GLU A 6 -17.09 -7.22 -1.92
C GLU A 6 -15.65 -6.65 -1.86
N PRO A 7 -15.42 -5.37 -1.48
CA PRO A 7 -16.27 -4.51 -0.63
C PRO A 7 -16.98 -3.31 -1.30
N ALA A 8 -17.05 -3.23 -2.63
CA ALA A 8 -17.78 -2.15 -3.31
C ALA A 8 -18.96 -2.71 -4.14
N PRO A 9 -20.07 -1.97 -4.34
CA PRO A 9 -21.08 -2.30 -5.35
C PRO A 9 -20.54 -2.15 -6.78
N GLN A 10 -19.32 -1.63 -6.94
CA GLN A 10 -18.53 -1.83 -8.14
C GLN A 10 -18.15 -3.31 -8.18
N LEU A 11 -18.37 -4.01 -9.29
CA LEU A 11 -18.06 -5.44 -9.36
C LEU A 11 -16.54 -5.69 -9.27
N VAL A 12 -16.03 -5.76 -8.04
CA VAL A 12 -14.62 -5.95 -7.69
C VAL A 12 -14.49 -6.64 -6.34
N GLY A 13 -13.70 -7.72 -6.32
CA GLY A 13 -13.23 -8.40 -5.12
C GLY A 13 -12.67 -9.78 -5.48
N THR A 14 -11.92 -10.46 -4.62
CA THR A 14 -11.43 -10.10 -3.28
C THR A 14 -9.93 -9.75 -3.28
N ARG A 15 -9.27 -9.66 -4.45
CA ARG A 15 -7.83 -9.36 -4.60
C ARG A 15 -7.46 -8.52 -5.85
N PHE A 16 -8.36 -7.65 -6.32
CA PHE A 16 -8.17 -6.66 -7.39
C PHE A 16 -7.11 -6.98 -8.48
N TRP A 17 -7.34 -7.88 -9.46
CA TRP A 17 -6.91 -7.69 -10.87
C TRP A 17 -7.08 -8.86 -11.88
N LEU A 18 -7.20 -8.44 -13.15
CA LEU A 18 -7.10 -9.07 -14.48
C LEU A 18 -7.19 -10.60 -14.69
N PRO A 19 -8.34 -11.11 -15.18
CA PRO A 19 -8.44 -12.42 -15.87
C PRO A 19 -7.47 -12.57 -17.07
N PRO A 20 -7.18 -13.80 -17.53
CA PRO A 20 -6.19 -14.08 -18.58
C PRO A 20 -6.56 -13.57 -19.98
N GLU A 21 -7.82 -13.18 -20.23
CA GLU A 21 -8.28 -12.68 -21.53
C GLU A 21 -7.94 -11.19 -21.77
N PRO A 22 -7.75 -10.76 -23.04
CA PRO A 22 -7.49 -9.35 -23.39
C PRO A 22 -8.66 -8.42 -22.99
N PHE A 23 -8.32 -7.26 -22.42
CA PHE A 23 -9.25 -6.26 -21.91
C PHE A 23 -9.61 -5.21 -22.97
N GLU A 24 -10.84 -4.71 -22.91
CA GLU A 24 -11.31 -3.56 -23.68
C GLU A 24 -11.39 -2.31 -22.77
N PHE A 25 -10.33 -1.49 -22.75
CA PHE A 25 -10.26 -0.03 -22.41
C PHE A 25 -10.53 0.52 -20.97
N GLY A 26 -9.67 1.48 -20.55
CA GLY A 26 -9.89 2.54 -19.53
C GLY A 26 -9.57 2.23 -18.05
N TRP A 27 -8.45 2.74 -17.53
CA TRP A 27 -7.76 2.19 -16.33
C TRP A 27 -7.54 3.15 -15.15
N GLU A 28 -8.00 4.39 -15.20
CA GLU A 28 -7.90 5.27 -14.05
C GLU A 28 -8.97 4.88 -13.01
N THR A 29 -8.52 4.21 -11.94
CA THR A 29 -9.24 3.85 -10.71
C THR A 29 -10.38 2.82 -10.83
N ALA A 30 -10.19 1.69 -10.12
CA ALA A 30 -11.07 0.52 -10.03
C ALA A 30 -11.22 -0.31 -11.33
N VAL A 31 -10.34 -1.28 -11.52
CA VAL A 31 -10.44 -2.28 -12.60
C VAL A 31 -11.58 -3.26 -12.30
N GLY A 32 -12.65 -3.17 -13.09
CA GLY A 32 -13.77 -4.10 -13.03
C GLY A 32 -13.42 -5.48 -13.62
N CYS A 33 -13.95 -6.54 -13.03
CA CYS A 33 -13.85 -7.90 -13.56
C CYS A 33 -14.61 -8.03 -14.90
N ASN A 34 -13.98 -8.62 -15.92
CA ASN A 34 -14.61 -8.89 -17.24
C ASN A 34 -15.43 -10.19 -17.25
N SER A 35 -15.49 -10.93 -16.14
CA SER A 35 -16.18 -12.23 -16.03
C SER A 35 -17.67 -12.11 -15.70
N MET A 36 -18.23 -10.91 -15.89
CA MET A 36 -19.66 -10.70 -15.78
C MET A 36 -20.41 -11.21 -17.00
N ARG A 37 -21.49 -11.96 -16.75
CA ARG A 37 -22.49 -12.26 -17.77
C ARG A 37 -23.80 -11.62 -17.45
N CYS A 38 -24.50 -11.27 -18.52
CA CYS A 38 -25.90 -10.95 -18.40
C CYS A 38 -26.77 -12.18 -18.16
N ASP A 39 -27.60 -12.15 -17.12
CA ASP A 39 -28.55 -13.21 -16.81
C ASP A 39 -29.57 -13.42 -17.93
N ARG A 40 -29.86 -12.36 -18.70
CA ARG A 40 -30.82 -12.37 -19.80
C ARG A 40 -30.23 -12.80 -21.14
N CYS A 41 -29.16 -12.15 -21.61
CA CYS A 41 -28.58 -12.44 -22.93
C CYS A 41 -27.32 -13.31 -22.90
N ARG A 42 -26.80 -13.66 -21.71
CA ARG A 42 -25.61 -14.48 -21.49
C ARG A 42 -24.32 -13.96 -22.13
N GLN A 43 -24.31 -12.75 -22.67
CA GLN A 43 -23.10 -12.10 -23.19
C GLN A 43 -22.21 -11.57 -22.07
N VAL A 44 -20.91 -11.42 -22.37
CA VAL A 44 -19.96 -10.66 -21.54
C VAL A 44 -20.51 -9.25 -21.35
N VAL A 45 -20.51 -8.77 -20.12
CA VAL A 45 -20.73 -7.36 -19.82
C VAL A 45 -19.42 -6.63 -20.06
N ARG A 46 -19.42 -5.74 -21.04
CA ARG A 46 -18.30 -4.85 -21.33
C ARG A 46 -18.39 -3.63 -20.43
N SER A 47 -17.25 -3.13 -19.97
CA SER A 47 -17.17 -1.88 -19.21
C SER A 47 -16.31 -0.88 -19.96
N GLU A 48 -16.59 0.40 -19.79
CA GLU A 48 -15.85 1.52 -20.36
C GLU A 48 -15.78 2.62 -19.29
N ALA A 49 -14.56 3.04 -18.94
CA ALA A 49 -14.36 4.21 -18.10
C ALA A 49 -14.40 5.48 -18.98
N ARG A 50 -15.22 6.45 -18.61
CA ARG A 50 -15.33 7.73 -19.33
C ARG A 50 -14.59 8.85 -18.57
N PRO A 51 -14.11 9.90 -19.26
CA PRO A 51 -13.36 11.00 -18.64
C PRO A 51 -14.15 11.81 -17.59
N ASP A 52 -15.47 11.69 -17.57
CA ASP A 52 -16.38 12.35 -16.62
C ASP A 52 -16.53 11.58 -15.29
N GLY A 53 -15.74 10.52 -15.08
CA GLY A 53 -15.79 9.69 -13.88
C GLY A 53 -16.98 8.71 -13.87
N VAL A 54 -17.69 8.58 -15.00
CA VAL A 54 -18.77 7.60 -15.18
C VAL A 54 -18.20 6.32 -15.77
N ARG A 55 -18.58 5.18 -15.20
CA ARG A 55 -18.31 3.86 -15.78
C ARG A 55 -19.56 3.34 -16.48
N HIS A 56 -19.45 3.15 -17.79
CA HIS A 56 -20.52 2.59 -18.61
C HIS A 56 -20.36 1.07 -18.69
N TYR A 57 -21.41 0.33 -18.37
CA TYR A 57 -21.45 -1.11 -18.49
C TYR A 57 -22.52 -1.52 -19.51
N ARG A 58 -22.22 -2.47 -20.39
CA ARG A 58 -23.16 -2.89 -21.46
C ARG A 58 -23.05 -4.35 -21.84
N CYS A 59 -24.17 -4.92 -22.25
CA CYS A 59 -24.26 -6.15 -23.03
C CYS A 59 -25.27 -5.95 -24.18
N ALA A 60 -25.55 -6.97 -25.01
CA ALA A 60 -26.51 -6.82 -26.10
C ALA A 60 -27.95 -6.42 -25.69
N CYS A 61 -28.35 -6.57 -24.43
CA CYS A 61 -29.74 -6.35 -24.02
C CYS A 61 -29.93 -5.34 -22.89
N GLN A 62 -28.84 -4.82 -22.31
CA GLN A 62 -28.92 -3.83 -21.25
C GLN A 62 -27.64 -2.99 -21.19
N GLU A 63 -27.80 -1.76 -20.73
CA GLU A 63 -26.73 -0.81 -20.46
C GLU A 63 -26.97 -0.14 -19.10
N LYS A 64 -25.90 0.24 -18.41
CA LYS A 64 -25.98 0.92 -17.12
C LYS A 64 -24.77 1.82 -16.94
N ASP A 65 -25.04 3.09 -16.67
CA ASP A 65 -24.05 4.06 -16.23
C ASP A 65 -23.94 4.04 -14.70
N VAL A 66 -22.70 4.10 -14.22
CA VAL A 66 -22.37 4.04 -12.81
C VAL A 66 -21.40 5.18 -12.52
N VAL A 67 -21.91 6.19 -11.84
CA VAL A 67 -21.06 7.26 -11.31
C VAL A 67 -20.34 6.72 -10.07
N TRP A 68 -19.08 7.10 -9.89
CA TRP A 68 -18.27 6.69 -8.75
C TRP A 68 -19.04 6.86 -7.42
N GLN A 69 -19.16 5.76 -6.67
CA GLN A 69 -19.80 5.73 -5.34
C GLN A 69 -18.77 5.19 -4.37
N TYR A 70 -18.35 6.04 -3.43
CA TYR A 70 -17.50 5.67 -2.31
C TYR A 70 -18.41 5.30 -1.14
N ARG A 71 -18.32 4.06 -0.64
CA ARG A 71 -18.98 3.68 0.62
C ARG A 71 -18.16 4.24 1.77
N ILE A 72 -18.76 5.03 2.65
CA ILE A 72 -18.10 5.50 3.87
C ILE A 72 -18.55 4.59 5.03
N GLY A 73 -17.66 3.70 5.49
CA GLY A 73 -17.93 2.83 6.64
C GLY A 73 -18.97 1.73 6.36
N ASP A 74 -19.77 1.37 7.38
CA ASP A 74 -20.79 0.30 7.34
C ASP A 74 -22.13 0.78 6.74
N GLU A 75 -22.07 1.57 5.67
CA GLU A 75 -23.28 2.01 4.96
C GLU A 75 -24.13 0.81 4.53
N PRO A 76 -25.44 0.77 4.85
CA PRO A 76 -26.25 -0.40 4.56
C PRO A 76 -26.39 -0.68 3.06
N ASP A 77 -26.46 -1.97 2.70
CA ASP A 77 -26.48 -2.46 1.30
C ASP A 77 -27.68 -1.98 0.47
N ASP A 78 -28.71 -1.45 1.11
CA ASP A 78 -29.90 -0.92 0.48
C ASP A 78 -29.75 0.51 -0.05
N LEU A 79 -28.70 1.24 0.35
CA LEU A 79 -28.39 2.57 -0.17
C LEU A 79 -27.98 2.55 -1.65
N TYR A 80 -27.54 1.39 -2.15
CA TYR A 80 -27.04 1.23 -3.51
C TYR A 80 -27.88 0.17 -4.23
N ALA A 81 -28.61 0.58 -5.28
CA ALA A 81 -29.41 -0.36 -6.05
C ALA A 81 -28.51 -1.48 -6.60
N PRO A 82 -28.74 -2.75 -6.20
CA PRO A 82 -27.88 -3.86 -6.62
C PRO A 82 -27.87 -3.96 -8.15
N PHE A 83 -26.74 -4.40 -8.72
CA PHE A 83 -26.66 -4.73 -10.14
C PHE A 83 -27.51 -5.97 -10.44
N THR A 84 -28.82 -5.80 -10.53
CA THR A 84 -29.72 -6.89 -10.88
C THR A 84 -29.58 -7.22 -12.38
N GLY A 85 -29.53 -8.51 -12.72
CA GLY A 85 -29.48 -8.97 -14.12
C GLY A 85 -28.08 -9.16 -14.73
N TRP A 86 -27.03 -8.92 -13.95
CA TRP A 86 -25.65 -9.33 -14.24
C TRP A 86 -25.13 -10.21 -13.10
N ALA A 87 -24.42 -11.28 -13.43
CA ALA A 87 -23.80 -12.18 -12.47
C ALA A 87 -22.32 -12.40 -12.81
N CYS A 88 -21.47 -12.43 -11.78
CA CYS A 88 -20.09 -12.87 -11.90
C CYS A 88 -20.05 -14.40 -12.13
N GLU A 89 -19.37 -14.86 -13.18
CA GLU A 89 -19.15 -16.31 -13.44
C GLU A 89 -17.93 -16.88 -12.72
N GLY A 90 -17.26 -16.09 -11.89
CA GLY A 90 -15.98 -16.45 -11.28
C GLY A 90 -14.80 -16.26 -12.23
N HIS A 91 -13.60 -16.56 -11.73
CA HIS A 91 -12.35 -16.43 -12.46
C HIS A 91 -11.88 -17.83 -12.87
N PRO A 92 -11.43 -18.05 -14.11
CA PRO A 92 -10.87 -19.35 -14.49
C PRO A 92 -9.63 -19.66 -13.64
N ASP A 93 -9.45 -20.92 -13.24
CA ASP A 93 -8.24 -21.36 -12.55
C ASP A 93 -7.03 -21.16 -13.46
N PHE A 94 -6.01 -20.44 -12.98
CA PHE A 94 -4.74 -20.30 -13.69
C PHE A 94 -3.80 -21.44 -13.29
N ARG A 95 -3.87 -22.56 -14.02
CA ARG A 95 -3.06 -23.76 -13.75
C ARG A 95 -1.90 -23.88 -14.73
N LEU A 96 -0.72 -24.18 -14.20
CA LEU A 96 0.45 -24.48 -15.02
C LEU A 96 0.28 -25.86 -15.71
N PRO A 97 0.75 -26.02 -16.97
CA PRO A 97 1.33 -24.98 -17.83
C PRO A 97 0.27 -24.02 -18.39
N ALA A 98 0.58 -22.74 -18.42
CA ALA A 98 -0.29 -21.67 -18.91
C ALA A 98 0.47 -20.68 -19.82
N THR A 99 -0.26 -19.80 -20.47
CA THR A 99 0.31 -18.65 -21.17
C THR A 99 -0.37 -17.38 -20.68
N LEU A 100 0.43 -16.40 -20.24
CA LEU A 100 -0.04 -15.10 -19.78
C LEU A 100 0.64 -14.01 -20.60
N ASP A 101 -0.15 -13.21 -21.32
CA ASP A 101 0.34 -12.11 -22.16
C ASP A 101 1.48 -12.51 -23.12
N GLY A 102 1.39 -13.73 -23.68
CA GLY A 102 2.40 -14.29 -24.59
C GLY A 102 3.60 -14.96 -23.91
N VAL A 103 3.69 -14.94 -22.57
CA VAL A 103 4.72 -15.65 -21.81
C VAL A 103 4.22 -17.04 -21.44
N ARG A 104 4.94 -18.08 -21.86
CA ARG A 104 4.69 -19.46 -21.44
C ARG A 104 5.24 -19.68 -20.03
N LEU A 105 4.40 -20.26 -19.18
CA LEU A 105 4.70 -20.54 -17.77
C LEU A 105 4.43 -22.01 -17.50
N ASP A 106 5.35 -22.67 -16.83
CA ASP A 106 5.27 -24.08 -16.43
C ASP A 106 6.05 -24.35 -15.13
N HIS A 107 6.08 -25.60 -14.68
CA HIS A 107 6.74 -25.96 -13.42
C HIS A 107 8.27 -25.80 -13.46
N ASP A 108 8.87 -25.74 -14.66
CA ASP A 108 10.32 -25.60 -14.87
C ASP A 108 10.72 -24.14 -15.16
N THR A 109 9.78 -23.19 -15.05
CA THR A 109 10.02 -21.77 -15.26
C THR A 109 11.08 -21.24 -14.30
N ASP A 110 12.12 -20.60 -14.84
CA ASP A 110 13.08 -19.82 -14.06
C ASP A 110 12.42 -18.53 -13.58
N TRP A 111 11.82 -18.60 -12.39
CA TRP A 111 11.11 -17.48 -11.78
C TRP A 111 12.01 -16.27 -11.50
N GLY A 112 13.31 -16.47 -11.26
CA GLY A 112 14.27 -15.39 -11.03
C GLY A 112 14.56 -14.61 -12.31
N ALA A 113 14.86 -15.34 -13.39
CA ALA A 113 15.06 -14.73 -14.70
C ALA A 113 13.77 -14.05 -15.21
N LEU A 114 12.61 -14.69 -15.01
CA LEU A 114 11.32 -14.11 -15.36
C LEU A 114 11.05 -12.82 -14.60
N ALA A 115 11.20 -12.81 -13.27
CA ALA A 115 10.98 -11.63 -12.44
C ALA A 115 11.93 -10.49 -12.84
N GLY A 116 13.22 -10.78 -13.00
CA GLY A 116 14.20 -9.78 -13.41
C GLY A 116 13.93 -9.20 -14.80
N SER A 117 13.49 -10.02 -15.75
CA SER A 117 13.10 -9.55 -17.09
C SER A 117 11.82 -8.71 -17.03
N ALA A 118 10.81 -9.15 -16.27
CA ALA A 118 9.52 -8.48 -16.18
C ALA A 118 9.62 -7.10 -15.51
N ILE A 119 10.46 -6.94 -14.47
CA ILE A 119 10.70 -5.63 -13.85
C ILE A 119 11.29 -4.63 -14.85
N ARG A 120 12.22 -5.05 -15.70
CA ARG A 120 12.85 -4.16 -16.69
C ARG A 120 11.95 -3.86 -17.87
N ARG A 121 11.15 -4.85 -18.27
CA ARG A 121 10.29 -4.78 -19.44
C ARG A 121 9.11 -5.73 -19.23
N PRO A 122 8.03 -5.25 -18.61
CA PRO A 122 6.88 -6.10 -18.36
C PRO A 122 6.28 -6.59 -19.69
N PRO A 123 5.86 -7.86 -19.78
CA PRO A 123 5.23 -8.42 -20.98
C PRO A 123 3.96 -7.66 -21.40
N PHE A 124 3.28 -7.08 -20.42
CA PHE A 124 2.10 -6.25 -20.61
C PHE A 124 2.13 -5.09 -19.62
N VAL A 125 1.95 -3.88 -20.14
CA VAL A 125 1.70 -2.68 -19.33
C VAL A 125 0.22 -2.34 -19.48
N PRO A 126 -0.58 -2.40 -18.41
CA PRO A 126 -1.91 -1.82 -18.44
C PRO A 126 -1.82 -0.33 -18.83
N PRO A 127 -2.59 0.14 -19.83
CA PRO A 127 -2.74 1.58 -20.03
C PRO A 127 -3.15 2.25 -18.72
N GLY A 128 -2.71 3.47 -18.40
CA GLY A 128 -3.24 4.23 -17.27
C GLY A 128 -2.98 3.69 -15.85
N LEU A 129 -2.20 2.62 -15.69
CA LEU A 129 -1.55 2.32 -14.41
C LEU A 129 -0.05 2.52 -14.54
N ASP A 130 0.47 3.35 -13.66
CA ASP A 130 1.91 3.51 -13.49
C ASP A 130 2.40 2.40 -12.56
N GLY A 131 3.36 1.59 -13.01
CA GLY A 131 3.98 0.56 -12.18
C GLY A 131 4.66 -0.55 -12.97
N ASP A 132 5.97 -0.69 -12.76
CA ASP A 132 6.81 -1.67 -13.48
C ASP A 132 6.58 -3.11 -13.00
N VAL A 133 5.91 -3.28 -11.86
CA VAL A 133 5.71 -4.59 -11.18
C VAL A 133 4.29 -5.13 -11.33
N VAL A 134 3.40 -4.36 -11.93
CA VAL A 134 1.97 -4.65 -12.01
C VAL A 134 1.69 -6.02 -12.66
N TRP A 135 2.51 -6.40 -13.65
CA TRP A 135 2.44 -7.73 -14.26
C TRP A 135 2.83 -8.86 -13.29
N LEU A 136 3.86 -8.65 -12.45
CA LEU A 136 4.32 -9.64 -11.47
C LEU A 136 3.32 -9.80 -10.33
N VAL A 137 2.73 -8.70 -9.87
CA VAL A 137 1.64 -8.72 -8.88
C VAL A 137 0.44 -9.51 -9.41
N ARG A 138 0.02 -9.24 -10.66
CA ARG A 138 -1.03 -10.02 -11.34
C ARG A 138 -0.70 -11.50 -11.37
N LEU A 139 0.50 -11.84 -11.81
CA LEU A 139 0.94 -13.22 -11.93
C LEU A 139 0.98 -13.92 -10.57
N HIS A 140 1.51 -13.26 -9.53
CA HIS A 140 1.55 -13.80 -8.18
C HIS A 140 0.16 -14.20 -7.68
N ARG A 141 -0.82 -13.30 -7.85
CA ARG A 141 -2.21 -13.53 -7.45
C ARG A 141 -2.89 -14.66 -8.25
N LEU A 142 -2.55 -14.80 -9.54
CA LEU A 142 -3.08 -15.87 -10.38
C LEU A 142 -2.51 -17.26 -10.04
N LEU A 143 -1.25 -17.33 -9.61
CA LEU A 143 -0.56 -18.59 -9.35
C LEU A 143 -1.04 -19.34 -8.10
N ASP A 144 -1.82 -18.70 -7.23
CA ASP A 144 -2.36 -19.29 -5.99
C ASP A 144 -1.29 -20.08 -5.20
N ALA A 145 -1.39 -21.41 -5.15
CA ALA A 145 -0.43 -22.29 -4.45
C ALA A 145 1.02 -22.19 -4.95
N GLU A 146 1.23 -21.79 -6.21
CA GLU A 146 2.57 -21.59 -6.80
C GLU A 146 3.10 -20.16 -6.58
N GLY A 147 2.24 -19.23 -6.12
CA GLY A 147 2.58 -17.83 -5.86
C GLY A 147 3.84 -17.64 -4.98
N PRO A 148 4.04 -18.41 -3.89
CA PRO A 148 5.24 -18.32 -3.06
C PRO A 148 6.56 -18.60 -3.79
N ARG A 149 6.56 -19.34 -4.91
CA ARG A 149 7.78 -19.54 -5.70
C ARG A 149 8.19 -18.25 -6.39
N LEU A 150 7.22 -17.55 -6.98
CA LEU A 150 7.46 -16.26 -7.63
C LEU A 150 7.90 -15.21 -6.62
N SER A 151 7.20 -15.05 -5.50
CA SER A 151 7.53 -14.01 -4.53
C SER A 151 8.92 -14.21 -3.90
N ARG A 152 9.33 -15.45 -3.63
CA ARG A 152 10.71 -15.75 -3.19
C ARG A 152 11.75 -15.42 -4.26
N ALA A 153 11.43 -15.63 -5.54
CA ALA A 153 12.31 -15.25 -6.63
C ALA A 153 12.45 -13.71 -6.73
N VAL A 154 11.34 -12.97 -6.55
CA VAL A 154 11.37 -11.50 -6.43
C VAL A 154 12.20 -11.06 -5.24
N ALA A 155 12.07 -11.73 -4.07
CA ALA A 155 12.89 -11.45 -2.90
C ALA A 155 14.40 -11.68 -3.16
N GLY A 156 14.76 -12.59 -4.06
CA GLY A 156 16.14 -12.78 -4.52
C GLY A 156 16.73 -11.56 -5.22
N LEU A 157 15.90 -10.68 -5.77
CA LEU A 157 16.33 -9.46 -6.46
C LEU A 157 16.69 -8.32 -5.48
N LEU A 158 16.31 -8.43 -4.20
CA LEU A 158 16.70 -7.47 -3.15
C LEU A 158 18.22 -7.43 -2.91
N ASP A 159 18.95 -8.50 -3.26
CA ASP A 159 20.41 -8.56 -3.16
C ASP A 159 21.13 -8.07 -4.42
N SER A 160 20.38 -7.66 -5.45
CA SER A 160 20.96 -7.18 -6.72
C SER A 160 21.74 -5.89 -6.54
N ASP A 161 22.85 -5.74 -7.26
CA ASP A 161 23.56 -4.46 -7.40
C ASP A 161 22.90 -3.52 -8.42
N ASP A 162 21.94 -4.03 -9.20
CA ASP A 162 21.14 -3.21 -10.09
C ASP A 162 19.97 -2.54 -9.34
N PRO A 163 19.94 -1.20 -9.25
CA PRO A 163 18.91 -0.47 -8.50
C PRO A 163 17.50 -0.62 -9.09
N VAL A 164 17.36 -0.86 -10.40
CA VAL A 164 16.06 -1.08 -11.05
C VAL A 164 15.44 -2.38 -10.53
N LEU A 165 16.24 -3.42 -10.35
CA LEU A 165 15.78 -4.70 -9.82
C LEU A 165 15.42 -4.61 -8.34
N VAL A 166 16.23 -3.90 -7.54
CA VAL A 166 15.92 -3.68 -6.12
C VAL A 166 14.63 -2.88 -5.96
N ARG A 167 14.48 -1.77 -6.70
CA ARG A 167 13.25 -0.95 -6.68
C ARG A 167 12.02 -1.77 -7.06
N GLY A 168 12.08 -2.52 -8.15
CA GLY A 168 10.98 -3.39 -8.56
C GLY A 168 10.66 -4.49 -7.53
N ALA A 169 11.64 -5.03 -6.83
CA ALA A 169 11.35 -5.95 -5.73
C ALA A 169 10.65 -5.26 -4.55
N LEU A 170 11.06 -4.04 -4.20
CA LEU A 170 10.41 -3.23 -3.15
C LEU A 170 8.96 -2.90 -3.52
N ASP A 171 8.71 -2.44 -4.74
CA ASP A 171 7.35 -2.13 -5.21
C ASP A 171 6.44 -3.37 -5.18
N PHE A 172 6.96 -4.54 -5.57
CA PHE A 172 6.19 -5.78 -5.50
C PHE A 172 5.75 -6.09 -4.07
N PHE A 173 6.61 -5.89 -3.07
CA PHE A 173 6.26 -6.14 -1.67
C PHE A 173 5.47 -4.98 -1.02
N LEU A 174 5.45 -3.79 -1.61
CA LEU A 174 4.49 -2.75 -1.23
C LEU A 174 3.06 -3.14 -1.68
N ASP A 175 2.93 -3.73 -2.86
CA ASP A 175 1.65 -4.23 -3.39
C ASP A 175 1.22 -5.58 -2.77
N GLU A 176 2.19 -6.43 -2.41
CA GLU A 176 2.01 -7.78 -1.87
C GLU A 176 2.76 -7.95 -0.53
N ASP A 177 2.35 -7.17 0.46
CA ASP A 177 2.97 -7.05 1.78
C ASP A 177 3.08 -8.37 2.57
N GLY A 178 2.13 -9.28 2.36
CA GLY A 178 2.09 -10.64 2.91
C GLY A 178 2.80 -11.71 2.08
N ALA A 179 3.42 -11.37 0.95
CA ALA A 179 4.04 -12.36 0.09
C ALA A 179 5.33 -12.96 0.68
N ALA A 180 5.54 -14.27 0.44
CA ALA A 180 6.68 -14.99 0.98
C ALA A 180 8.01 -14.39 0.46
N GLY A 181 8.98 -14.18 1.35
CA GLY A 181 10.25 -13.55 1.03
C GLY A 181 10.33 -12.07 1.42
N GLY A 182 9.20 -11.41 1.72
CA GLY A 182 9.18 -10.01 2.16
C GLY A 182 9.91 -9.79 3.48
N GLU A 183 10.05 -10.82 4.33
CA GLU A 183 10.84 -10.77 5.56
C GLU A 183 12.32 -10.40 5.34
N ARG A 184 12.82 -10.62 4.12
CA ARG A 184 14.20 -10.29 3.74
C ARG A 184 14.46 -8.79 3.64
N VAL A 185 13.42 -7.96 3.56
CA VAL A 185 13.54 -6.49 3.48
C VAL A 185 14.26 -5.96 4.72
N THR A 186 13.96 -6.48 5.91
CA THR A 186 14.62 -6.06 7.16
C THR A 186 16.13 -6.28 7.10
N ALA A 187 16.56 -7.48 6.68
CA ALA A 187 17.97 -7.80 6.54
C ALA A 187 18.64 -6.90 5.49
N MET A 188 18.02 -6.73 4.31
CA MET A 188 18.52 -5.85 3.26
C MET A 188 18.71 -4.42 3.76
N VAL A 189 17.73 -3.84 4.44
CA VAL A 189 17.81 -2.46 4.96
C VAL A 189 18.92 -2.32 5.99
N VAL A 190 19.12 -3.32 6.86
CA VAL A 190 20.20 -3.31 7.86
C VAL A 190 21.57 -3.45 7.21
N GLU A 191 21.75 -4.42 6.32
CA GLU A 191 23.04 -4.78 5.73
C GLU A 191 23.50 -3.81 4.64
N ARG A 192 22.55 -3.32 3.82
CA ARG A 192 22.82 -2.47 2.65
C ARG A 192 22.46 -1.01 2.88
N ARG A 193 22.28 -0.58 4.13
CA ARG A 193 21.84 0.77 4.48
C ARG A 193 22.59 1.89 3.73
N ALA A 194 23.92 1.84 3.74
CA ALA A 194 24.75 2.87 3.11
C ALA A 194 24.50 2.91 1.59
N TRP A 195 24.51 1.74 0.95
CA TRP A 195 24.22 1.62 -0.48
C TRP A 195 22.81 2.12 -0.82
N LEU A 196 21.80 1.79 -0.01
CA LEU A 196 20.42 2.28 -0.22
C LEU A 196 20.31 3.79 -0.06
N SER A 197 21.10 4.38 0.85
CA SER A 197 21.11 5.83 1.10
C SER A 197 21.81 6.62 -0.02
N GLU A 198 22.82 6.03 -0.65
CA GLU A 198 23.65 6.66 -1.68
C GLU A 198 23.14 6.40 -3.10
N THR A 199 22.36 5.34 -3.29
CA THR A 199 21.79 4.96 -4.58
C THR A 199 20.50 5.73 -4.86
N PRO A 200 20.44 6.56 -5.92
CA PRO A 200 19.21 7.23 -6.31
C PRO A 200 18.13 6.25 -6.72
N ASP A 201 16.88 6.60 -6.43
CA ASP A 201 15.73 5.84 -6.85
C ASP A 201 15.53 5.93 -8.38
N PRO A 202 15.44 4.80 -9.10
CA PRO A 202 15.21 4.80 -10.55
C PRO A 202 13.92 5.50 -11.01
N ARG A 203 12.89 5.56 -10.16
CA ARG A 203 11.62 6.27 -10.46
C ARG A 203 11.67 7.73 -10.05
N TYR A 204 12.33 8.03 -8.94
CA TYR A 204 12.45 9.38 -8.39
C TYR A 204 13.92 9.72 -8.11
N PRO A 205 14.71 10.09 -9.14
CA PRO A 205 16.17 10.24 -8.98
C PRO A 205 16.62 11.31 -7.98
N SER A 206 15.71 12.13 -7.46
CA SER A 206 15.97 13.06 -6.35
C SER A 206 16.05 12.38 -4.99
N ASP A 207 15.49 11.19 -4.88
CA ASP A 207 15.24 10.49 -3.62
C ASP A 207 16.14 9.25 -3.55
N PRO A 208 16.64 8.86 -2.37
CA PRO A 208 17.39 7.63 -2.19
C PRO A 208 16.47 6.41 -2.21
N LEU A 209 16.98 5.26 -2.68
CA LEU A 209 16.27 3.98 -2.56
C LEU A 209 15.92 3.61 -1.11
N LEU A 210 16.66 4.13 -0.13
CA LEU A 210 16.37 3.93 1.29
C LEU A 210 14.95 4.39 1.66
N ASP A 211 14.40 5.41 1.01
CA ASP A 211 13.08 5.94 1.38
C ASP A 211 11.98 4.93 1.08
N THR A 212 11.99 4.33 -0.11
CA THR A 212 11.06 3.23 -0.47
C THR A 212 11.30 1.98 0.37
N ALA A 213 12.56 1.65 0.67
CA ALA A 213 12.86 0.52 1.53
C ALA A 213 12.39 0.72 2.99
N ALA A 214 12.47 1.96 3.48
CA ALA A 214 11.94 2.34 4.79
C ALA A 214 10.41 2.31 4.77
N GLU A 215 9.74 2.86 3.77
CA GLU A 215 8.29 2.77 3.62
C GLU A 215 7.77 1.33 3.77
N LEU A 216 8.38 0.38 3.04
CA LEU A 216 8.02 -1.03 3.14
C LEU A 216 8.30 -1.63 4.52
N LEU A 217 9.44 -1.28 5.14
CA LEU A 217 9.75 -1.75 6.50
C LEU A 217 8.71 -1.28 7.52
N PHE A 218 8.25 -0.03 7.39
CA PHE A 218 7.23 0.55 8.27
C PHE A 218 5.83 0.00 7.99
N ALA A 219 5.46 -0.23 6.72
CA ALA A 219 4.20 -0.89 6.36
C ALA A 219 4.07 -2.27 7.04
N ARG A 220 5.18 -3.02 7.15
CA ARG A 220 5.19 -4.31 7.86
C ARG A 220 4.90 -4.22 9.36
N LEU A 221 5.15 -3.07 10.00
CA LEU A 221 4.72 -2.85 11.39
C LEU A 221 3.20 -2.74 11.49
N SER A 222 2.57 -2.08 10.50
CA SER A 222 1.11 -1.91 10.43
C SER A 222 0.39 -3.23 10.23
N ILE A 223 0.93 -4.15 9.42
CA ILE A 223 0.35 -5.50 9.22
C ILE A 223 0.20 -6.25 10.55
N ALA A 224 1.23 -6.21 11.40
CA ALA A 224 1.18 -6.88 12.70
C ALA A 224 0.11 -6.26 13.61
N ALA A 225 -0.07 -4.93 13.54
CA ALA A 225 -1.11 -4.24 14.28
C ALA A 225 -2.53 -4.68 13.86
N ASP A 226 -2.77 -4.79 12.55
CA ASP A 226 -4.07 -5.17 12.00
C ASP A 226 -4.45 -6.62 12.34
N THR A 227 -3.47 -7.52 12.45
CA THR A 227 -3.71 -8.91 12.86
C THR A 227 -3.80 -9.09 14.37
N GLY A 228 -3.44 -8.08 15.16
CA GLY A 228 -3.30 -8.15 16.61
C GLY A 228 -2.10 -8.98 17.07
N GLU A 229 -1.20 -9.33 16.15
CA GLU A 229 0.04 -10.02 16.48
C GLU A 229 1.11 -9.00 16.91
N PRO A 230 2.01 -9.35 17.85
CA PRO A 230 3.15 -8.50 18.17
C PRO A 230 4.00 -8.27 16.92
N ALA A 231 4.41 -7.02 16.69
CA ALA A 231 5.38 -6.70 15.65
C ALA A 231 6.66 -7.54 15.81
N ASP A 232 7.19 -8.01 14.69
CA ASP A 232 8.46 -8.72 14.67
C ASP A 232 9.57 -7.85 15.30
N ARG A 233 10.33 -8.43 16.24
CA ARG A 233 11.32 -7.69 17.03
C ARG A 233 12.46 -7.15 16.18
N GLU A 234 12.85 -7.86 15.12
CA GLU A 234 13.90 -7.43 14.22
C GLU A 234 13.41 -6.29 13.32
N VAL A 235 12.18 -6.40 12.80
CA VAL A 235 11.52 -5.33 12.03
C VAL A 235 11.40 -4.07 12.88
N LEU A 236 10.83 -4.17 14.08
CA LEU A 236 10.66 -3.04 15.00
C LEU A 236 12.01 -2.43 15.39
N GLY A 237 13.01 -3.27 15.68
CA GLY A 237 14.36 -2.81 16.00
C GLY A 237 15.01 -2.06 14.83
N ALA A 238 14.84 -2.52 13.60
CA ALA A 238 15.34 -1.86 12.40
C ALA A 238 14.62 -0.53 12.13
N ALA A 239 13.29 -0.51 12.22
CA ALA A 239 12.48 0.69 12.01
C ALA A 239 12.84 1.80 13.01
N LYS A 240 12.99 1.46 14.30
CA LYS A 240 13.44 2.41 15.34
C LYS A 240 14.81 3.03 15.03
N ARG A 241 15.77 2.22 14.56
CA ARG A 241 17.12 2.70 14.20
C ARG A 241 17.11 3.61 12.97
N LEU A 242 16.23 3.37 12.00
CA LEU A 242 16.05 4.25 10.85
C LEU A 242 15.36 5.55 11.25
N ALA A 243 14.31 5.45 12.08
CA ALA A 243 13.56 6.61 12.55
C ALA A 243 14.46 7.62 13.27
N LEU A 244 15.35 7.15 14.15
CA LEU A 244 16.31 8.00 14.85
C LEU A 244 17.34 8.71 13.93
N THR A 245 17.41 8.33 12.67
CA THR A 245 18.25 8.98 11.65
C THR A 245 17.45 9.80 10.64
N GLY A 246 16.14 9.93 10.86
CA GLY A 246 15.23 10.71 10.02
C GLY A 246 14.76 9.98 8.77
N ALA A 247 15.00 8.66 8.67
CA ALA A 247 14.54 7.85 7.56
C ALA A 247 13.24 7.12 7.93
N GLY A 248 12.22 7.24 7.08
CA GLY A 248 10.91 6.61 7.26
C GLY A 248 9.80 7.41 6.57
N PRO A 249 8.63 6.81 6.35
CA PRO A 249 7.49 7.50 5.75
C PRO A 249 6.95 8.59 6.69
N HIS A 250 6.10 9.47 6.15
CA HIS A 250 5.48 10.56 6.92
C HIS A 250 4.73 10.05 8.16
N ASP A 251 4.08 8.90 8.06
CA ASP A 251 3.30 8.24 9.12
C ASP A 251 4.13 7.31 10.03
N ALA A 252 5.46 7.30 9.90
CA ALA A 252 6.36 6.51 10.75
C ALA A 252 6.06 6.62 12.27
N PRO A 253 5.77 7.81 12.84
CA PRO A 253 5.38 7.92 14.24
C PRO A 253 4.12 7.12 14.62
N LEU A 254 3.13 7.01 13.72
CA LEU A 254 1.94 6.23 14.00
C LEU A 254 2.25 4.74 14.06
N ALA A 255 2.94 4.21 13.05
CA ALA A 255 3.32 2.80 13.01
C ALA A 255 4.15 2.41 14.25
N LEU A 256 5.09 3.27 14.67
CA LEU A 256 5.88 3.06 15.89
C LEU A 256 5.05 3.18 17.17
N GLY A 257 4.09 4.10 17.22
CA GLY A 257 3.22 4.29 18.38
C GLY A 257 2.27 3.11 18.60
N VAL A 258 1.82 2.48 17.51
CA VAL A 258 1.01 1.26 17.57
C VAL A 258 1.86 0.07 18.01
N ALA A 259 3.09 -0.07 17.49
CA ALA A 259 3.96 -1.20 17.80
C ALA A 259 4.66 -1.11 19.18
N ASP A 260 5.07 0.09 19.60
CA ASP A 260 5.75 0.36 20.87
C ASP A 260 5.54 1.82 21.34
N PRO A 261 4.39 2.12 21.98
CA PRO A 261 4.06 3.47 22.39
C PRO A 261 5.05 4.04 23.42
N ASP A 262 5.52 3.23 24.36
CA ASP A 262 6.45 3.67 25.40
C ASP A 262 7.77 4.15 24.79
N TRP A 263 8.29 3.42 23.80
CA TRP A 263 9.47 3.84 23.06
C TRP A 263 9.22 5.13 22.27
N LEU A 264 8.08 5.25 21.58
CA LEU A 264 7.73 6.47 20.85
C LEU A 264 7.73 7.70 21.75
N TRP A 265 7.09 7.59 22.92
CA TRP A 265 7.00 8.71 23.87
C TRP A 265 8.33 9.06 24.53
N ALA A 266 9.25 8.11 24.64
CA ALA A 266 10.59 8.34 25.18
C ALA A 266 11.53 9.02 24.18
N HIS A 267 11.25 8.92 22.87
CA HIS A 267 12.11 9.42 21.80
C HIS A 267 11.46 10.52 20.93
N ALA A 268 10.34 11.09 21.35
CA ALA A 268 9.58 12.05 20.54
C ALA A 268 10.44 13.25 20.05
N GLY A 269 11.22 13.88 20.92
CA GLY A 269 12.09 14.98 20.49
C GLY A 269 13.27 14.53 19.63
N ASP A 270 13.80 13.32 19.83
CA ASP A 270 14.83 12.76 18.95
C ASP A 270 14.30 12.57 17.53
N LEU A 271 13.07 12.07 17.41
CA LEU A 271 12.39 11.87 16.13
C LEU A 271 12.12 13.21 15.42
N VAL A 272 11.63 14.24 16.12
CA VAL A 272 11.43 15.57 15.51
C VAL A 272 12.76 16.22 15.10
N ARG A 273 13.84 16.04 15.89
CA ARG A 273 15.17 16.53 15.51
C ARG A 273 15.72 15.82 14.28
N ALA A 274 15.43 14.53 14.14
CA ALA A 274 15.86 13.74 12.99
C ALA A 274 15.03 14.06 11.73
N HIS A 275 13.72 14.32 11.88
CA HIS A 275 12.81 14.67 10.79
C HIS A 275 11.70 15.60 11.28
N GLU A 276 11.88 16.91 11.06
CA GLU A 276 10.99 17.96 11.61
C GLU A 276 9.52 17.76 11.23
N GLU A 277 9.25 17.17 10.06
CA GLU A 277 7.87 16.98 9.57
C GLU A 277 7.05 16.02 10.43
N TRP A 278 7.71 15.12 11.16
CA TRP A 278 7.03 14.17 12.05
C TRP A 278 6.41 14.84 13.27
N ALA A 279 6.72 16.11 13.56
CA ALA A 279 6.08 16.85 14.65
C ALA A 279 4.55 16.81 14.57
N GLY A 280 3.98 16.95 13.36
CA GLY A 280 2.53 16.89 13.17
C GLY A 280 1.96 15.51 13.47
N MET A 281 2.60 14.46 12.96
CA MET A 281 2.15 13.08 13.17
C MET A 281 2.34 12.61 14.60
N LEU A 282 3.36 13.08 15.31
CA LEU A 282 3.54 12.82 16.74
C LEU A 282 2.41 13.44 17.58
N VAL A 283 2.00 14.68 17.27
CA VAL A 283 0.85 15.32 17.94
C VAL A 283 -0.44 14.52 17.68
N TYR A 284 -0.64 14.04 16.46
CA TYR A 284 -1.76 13.17 16.13
C TYR A 284 -1.69 11.84 16.90
N ALA A 285 -0.52 11.19 16.97
CA ALA A 285 -0.32 9.93 17.67
C ALA A 285 -0.61 10.01 19.18
N VAL A 286 -0.33 11.14 19.84
CA VAL A 286 -0.63 11.33 21.28
C VAL A 286 -2.08 11.72 21.58
N ALA A 287 -2.95 11.81 20.56
CA ALA A 287 -4.33 12.26 20.75
C ALA A 287 -5.14 11.35 21.71
N ASP A 288 -4.75 10.08 21.85
CA ASP A 288 -5.36 9.13 22.77
C ASP A 288 -4.48 8.79 23.99
N ALA A 289 -3.28 9.37 24.07
CA ALA A 289 -2.38 9.18 25.21
C ALA A 289 -2.88 9.91 26.47
N SER A 290 -2.33 9.58 27.64
CA SER A 290 -2.65 10.32 28.87
C SER A 290 -2.30 11.80 28.74
N ALA A 291 -3.02 12.67 29.45
CA ALA A 291 -2.77 14.12 29.41
C ALA A 291 -1.32 14.49 29.80
N GLU A 292 -0.70 13.69 30.68
CA GLU A 292 0.70 13.86 31.07
C GLU A 292 1.66 13.56 29.91
N VAL A 293 1.50 12.41 29.25
CA VAL A 293 2.31 12.02 28.10
C VAL A 293 2.15 13.02 26.96
N ARG A 294 0.90 13.36 26.65
CA ARG A 294 0.57 14.32 25.59
C ARG A 294 1.22 15.67 25.81
N ARG A 295 1.09 16.23 27.02
CA ARG A 295 1.74 17.51 27.36
C ARG A 295 3.25 17.42 27.21
N ARG A 296 3.88 16.37 27.74
CA ARG A 296 5.33 16.17 27.64
C ARG A 296 5.80 16.14 26.19
N VAL A 297 5.20 15.27 25.38
CA VAL A 297 5.58 15.08 23.96
C VAL A 297 5.34 16.34 23.15
N VAL A 298 4.19 17.01 23.33
CA VAL A 298 3.85 18.26 22.62
C VAL A 298 4.84 19.37 22.97
N THR A 299 5.17 19.55 24.25
CA THR A 299 6.14 20.56 24.68
C THR A 299 7.54 20.26 24.16
N GLU A 300 7.98 19.00 24.20
CA GLU A 300 9.29 18.60 23.67
C GLU A 300 9.39 18.83 22.15
N ALA A 301 8.39 18.39 21.39
CA ALA A 301 8.32 18.62 19.95
C ALA A 301 8.26 20.12 19.61
N ALA A 302 7.54 20.93 20.40
CA ALA A 302 7.42 22.36 20.19
C ALA A 302 8.73 23.12 20.41
N GLY A 303 9.62 22.61 21.27
CA GLY A 303 10.97 23.15 21.45
C GLY A 303 11.86 23.01 20.19
N ILE A 304 11.46 22.16 19.23
CA ILE A 304 12.21 21.90 18.00
C ILE A 304 11.47 22.46 16.78
N ALA A 305 10.14 22.24 16.70
CA ALA A 305 9.31 22.58 15.55
C ALA A 305 8.01 23.32 15.96
N PRO A 306 8.10 24.51 16.58
CA PRO A 306 6.96 25.16 17.26
C PRO A 306 5.78 25.43 16.33
N ASP A 307 6.02 25.89 15.09
CA ASP A 307 4.95 26.23 14.15
C ASP A 307 4.20 25.01 13.63
N ARG A 308 4.91 23.89 13.40
CA ARG A 308 4.30 22.62 12.99
C ARG A 308 3.45 22.06 14.12
N VAL A 309 3.99 22.04 15.35
CA VAL A 309 3.25 21.56 16.52
C VAL A 309 2.02 22.42 16.79
N ARG A 310 2.13 23.75 16.72
CA ARG A 310 0.99 24.67 16.89
C ARG A 310 -0.13 24.37 15.90
N ARG A 311 0.21 24.17 14.62
CA ARG A 311 -0.76 23.80 13.57
C ARG A 311 -1.45 22.47 13.88
N ALA A 312 -0.67 21.45 14.23
CA ALA A 312 -1.19 20.12 14.51
C ALA A 312 -2.08 20.10 15.77
N VAL A 313 -1.72 20.83 16.83
CA VAL A 313 -2.55 20.97 18.04
C VAL A 313 -3.89 21.62 17.69
N GLY A 314 -3.88 22.66 16.86
CA GLY A 314 -5.11 23.31 16.39
C GLY A 314 -6.03 22.40 15.58
N GLN A 315 -5.46 21.45 14.84
CA GLN A 315 -6.19 20.51 13.99
C GLN A 315 -6.73 19.30 14.75
N HIS A 316 -5.91 18.70 15.61
CA HIS A 316 -6.16 17.36 16.14
C HIS A 316 -6.58 17.32 17.62
N VAL A 317 -6.32 18.36 18.41
CA VAL A 317 -6.65 18.35 19.86
C VAL A 317 -7.97 19.09 20.09
N PRO A 318 -8.97 18.53 20.79
CA PRO A 318 -10.22 19.22 21.12
C PRO A 318 -10.07 20.21 22.28
N GLU A 319 -11.04 21.11 22.44
CA GLU A 319 -11.16 21.96 23.64
C GLU A 319 -11.64 21.13 24.86
N PRO A 320 -11.26 21.49 26.10
CA PRO A 320 -10.45 22.64 26.50
C PRO A 320 -8.92 22.40 26.47
N GLU A 321 -8.50 21.18 26.10
CA GLU A 321 -7.09 20.77 26.16
C GLU A 321 -6.23 21.54 25.15
N ARG A 322 -6.77 21.82 23.97
CA ARG A 322 -6.13 22.63 22.94
C ARG A 322 -5.61 23.96 23.50
N GLY A 323 -6.46 24.73 24.18
CA GLY A 323 -6.05 26.01 24.76
C GLY A 323 -4.89 25.87 25.76
N ALA A 324 -4.91 24.83 26.60
CA ALA A 324 -3.85 24.59 27.57
C ALA A 324 -2.51 24.21 26.90
N LEU A 325 -2.54 23.38 25.85
CA LEU A 325 -1.34 23.00 25.10
C LEU A 325 -0.77 24.17 24.30
N LEU A 326 -1.61 24.97 23.64
CA LEU A 326 -1.17 26.17 22.92
C LEU A 326 -0.48 27.17 23.86
N ALA A 327 -1.06 27.41 25.04
CA ALA A 327 -0.43 28.27 26.04
C ALA A 327 0.91 27.71 26.54
N ALA A 328 1.03 26.38 26.69
CA ALA A 328 2.28 25.75 27.07
C ALA A 328 3.36 25.84 25.98
N ILE A 329 2.97 25.74 24.71
CA ILE A 329 3.86 25.95 23.55
C ILE A 329 4.38 27.37 23.54
N ASP A 330 3.50 28.37 23.69
CA ASP A 330 3.89 29.78 23.66
C ASP A 330 4.79 30.16 24.85
N ALA A 331 4.61 29.51 26.01
CA ALA A 331 5.48 29.70 27.17
C ALA A 331 6.87 29.03 27.02
N ALA A 332 6.99 28.03 26.14
CA ALA A 332 8.23 27.30 25.89
C ALA A 332 9.02 27.83 24.67
N ALA A 333 8.42 28.71 23.87
CA ALA A 333 9.08 29.34 22.73
C ALA A 333 10.22 30.27 23.23
N PRO A 334 11.42 30.17 22.64
CA PRO A 334 12.60 30.94 23.06
C PRO A 334 12.51 32.45 22.81
#